data_AF-A0A6P0Q594-F1
#
_entry.id   AF-A0A6P0Q594-F1
#
_cell.length_a   1.000
_cell.length_b   1.000
_cell.length_c   1.000
_cell.angle_alpha   90.00
_cell.angle_beta   90.00
_cell.angle_gamma   90.00
#
_symmetry.space_group_name_H-M   'P 1'
#
loop_
_entity.id
_entity.type
_entity.pdbx_description
1 polymer ?
#
loop_
_entity_poly.entity_id
_entity_poly.type
_entity_poly.pdbx_seq_one_letter_code
_entity_poly.pdbx_strand_id
1 'polypeptide(L)' 'RTMKQIEIEDAAEADRIFTVLMGDRVAPRRQFIETYGARLNLNDLDI' A
#
# COMPACT_ATOMS: atom_id res chain seq x y z
N ARG A 1 -24.60 -9.78 5.51
CA ARG A 1 -23.34 -9.08 5.86
C ARG A 1 -22.20 -9.96 5.38
N THR A 2 -21.22 -9.41 4.67
CA THR A 2 -20.04 -10.14 4.20
C THR A 2 -18.83 -9.54 4.92
N MET A 3 -17.96 -10.39 5.48
CA MET A 3 -16.73 -9.98 6.16
C MET A 3 -15.56 -10.53 5.36
N LYS A 4 -14.55 -9.70 5.09
CA LYS A 4 -13.29 -10.13 4.50
C LYS A 4 -12.24 -10.20 5.59
N GLN A 5 -11.63 -11.37 5.78
CA GLN A 5 -10.49 -11.53 6.67
C GLN A 5 -9.23 -11.02 5.94
N ILE A 6 -8.41 -10.26 6.64
CA ILE A 6 -7.15 -9.73 6.11
C ILE A 6 -6.01 -10.52 6.74
N GLU A 7 -5.08 -10.99 5.92
CA GLU A 7 -3.89 -11.74 6.32
C GLU A 7 -2.63 -10.93 6.03
N ILE A 8 -1.57 -11.20 6.80
CA ILE A 8 -0.26 -10.57 6.63
C ILE A 8 0.73 -11.67 6.27
N GLU A 9 1.23 -11.65 5.03
CA GLU A 9 2.17 -12.66 4.52
C GLU A 9 3.62 -12.35 4.97
N ASP A 10 4.04 -11.09 4.88
CA ASP A 10 5.34 -10.62 5.35
C ASP A 10 5.16 -9.38 6.24
N ALA A 11 5.40 -9.55 7.53
CA ALA A 11 5.27 -8.49 8.51
C ALA A 11 6.31 -7.37 8.32
N ALA A 12 7.51 -7.69 7.85
CA ALA A 12 8.57 -6.71 7.65
C ALA A 12 8.29 -5.84 6.43
N GLU A 13 7.77 -6.43 5.34
CA GLU A 13 7.33 -5.64 4.18
C GLU A 13 6.11 -4.78 4.50
N ALA A 14 5.14 -5.33 5.24
CA ALA A 14 3.98 -4.56 5.67
C ALA A 14 4.39 -3.31 6.47
N ASP A 15 5.30 -3.45 7.45
CA ASP A 15 5.79 -2.33 8.26
C ASP A 15 6.53 -1.27 7.42
N ARG A 16 7.32 -1.70 6.43
CA ARG A 16 7.95 -0.78 5.46
C ARG A 16 6.91 0.00 4.68
N ILE A 17 5.91 -0.66 4.10
CA ILE A 17 4.84 -0.03 3.33
C ILE A 17 4.06 0.96 4.21
N PHE A 18 3.71 0.58 5.44
CA PHE A 18 3.04 1.47 6.39
C PHE A 18 3.88 2.72 6.68
N THR A 19 5.18 2.56 6.94
CA THR A 19 6.08 3.69 7.18
C THR A 19 6.15 4.63 5.97
N VAL A 20 6.23 4.09 4.75
CA VAL A 20 6.30 4.90 3.52
C VAL A 20 5.00 5.69 3.29
N LEU A 21 3.84 5.06 3.50
CA LEU A 21 2.54 5.64 3.19
C LEU A 21 1.98 6.53 4.31
N MET A 22 2.25 6.17 5.56
CA MET A 22 1.62 6.79 6.75
C MET A 22 2.63 7.49 7.66
N GLY A 23 3.92 7.45 7.34
CA GLY A 23 4.96 8.18 8.07
C GLY A 23 4.85 9.70 7.92
N ASP A 24 5.67 10.39 8.70
CA ASP A 24 5.78 11.85 8.74
C ASP A 24 6.44 12.44 7.48
N ARG A 25 7.32 11.67 6.83
CA ARG A 25 8.08 12.12 5.67
C ARG A 25 7.23 12.14 4.40
N VAL A 26 7.07 13.34 3.83
CA VAL A 26 6.29 13.54 2.61
C VAL A 26 6.99 13.01 1.35
N ALA A 27 8.32 13.08 1.26
CA ALA A 27 9.05 12.73 0.05
C ALA A 27 8.95 11.23 -0.34
N PRO A 28 9.15 10.26 0.58
CA PRO A 28 8.99 8.83 0.27
C PRO A 28 7.57 8.51 -0.22
N ARG A 29 6.56 9.07 0.44
CA ARG A 29 5.16 8.90 0.05
C ARG A 29 4.89 9.44 -1.36
N ARG A 30 5.39 10.63 -1.68
CA ARG A 30 5.24 11.23 -3.02
C ARG A 30 5.86 10.34 -4.09
N GLN A 31 7.10 9.90 -3.86
CA GLN A 31 7.81 9.02 -4.80
C GLN A 31 7.03 7.72 -5.04
N PHE A 32 6.48 7.12 -3.98
CA PHE A 32 5.68 5.90 -4.09
C PHE A 32 4.45 6.13 -4.98
N ILE A 33 3.67 7.18 -4.70
CA ILE A 33 2.45 7.49 -5.47
C ILE A 33 2.77 7.81 -6.93
N GLU A 34 3.82 8.60 -7.22
CA GLU A 34 4.24 8.92 -8.58
C GLU A 34 4.74 7.69 -9.35
N THR A 35 5.39 6.75 -8.65
CA THR A 35 5.92 5.53 -9.26
C THR A 35 4.79 4.56 -9.64
N TYR A 36 3.79 4.36 -8.78
CA TYR A 36 2.80 3.31 -8.98
C TYR A 36 1.42 3.83 -9.40
N GLY A 37 1.00 5.00 -8.92
CA GLY A 37 -0.38 5.47 -9.02
C GLY A 37 -0.91 5.64 -10.44
N ALA A 38 -0.06 6.02 -11.40
CA ALA A 38 -0.47 6.17 -12.80
C ALA A 38 -0.59 4.82 -13.54
N ARG A 39 0.01 3.74 -13.01
CA ARG A 39 0.09 2.43 -13.67
C ARG A 39 -0.87 1.40 -13.09
N LEU A 40 -1.65 1.78 -12.09
CA LEU A 40 -2.37 0.85 -11.23
C LEU A 40 -3.84 1.26 -11.18
N ASN A 41 -4.71 0.41 -11.70
CA ASN A 41 -6.15 0.57 -11.57
C ASN A 41 -6.63 -0.29 -10.40
N LEU A 42 -7.45 0.29 -9.53
CA LEU A 42 -8.00 -0.42 -8.37
C LEU A 42 -8.85 -1.63 -8.79
N ASN A 43 -9.48 -1.58 -9.97
CA ASN A 43 -10.29 -2.69 -10.48
C ASN A 43 -9.46 -3.87 -10.99
N ASP A 44 -8.16 -3.67 -11.22
CA ASP A 44 -7.25 -4.73 -11.69
C ASP A 44 -6.61 -5.49 -10.52
N LEU A 45 -6.92 -5.10 -9.27
CA LEU A 45 -6.45 -5.78 -8.07
C LEU A 45 -7.45 -6.89 -7.70
N ASP A 46 -6.97 -8.12 -7.59
CA ASP A 46 -7.72 -9.27 -7.05
C ASP A 46 -7.88 -9.14 -5.53
N ILE A 47 -8.68 -8.16 -5.10
CA ILE A 47 -9.09 -7.93 -3.70
C ILE A 47 -10.57 -8.26 -3.48
#